data_AF-A0A091AXR3-F1
#
_entry.id   AF-A0A091AXR3-F1
#
_cell.length_a   1.000
_cell.length_b   1.000
_cell.length_c   1.000
_cell.angle_alpha   90.00
_cell.angle_beta   90.00
_cell.angle_gamma   90.00
#
_symmetry.space_group_name_H-M   'P 1'
#
loop_
_entity.id
_entity.type
_entity.pdbx_description
1 polymer ?
#
loop_
_entity_poly.entity_id
_entity_poly.type
_entity_poly.pdbx_seq_one_letter_code
_entity_poly.pdbx_strand_id
1 'polypeptide(L)' 'MQPIRSYVVRIYRQDREGLAGVVEDVKTGQSRPFHSVTELWTAFSGRWTKSRRKPAPTPDALP' A
#
# COMPACT_ATOMS: atom_id res chain seq x y z
N MET A 1 21.64 -10.09 14.63
CA MET A 1 21.33 -9.89 13.20
C MET A 1 19.85 -9.58 13.06
N GLN A 2 19.48 -8.49 12.38
CA GLN A 2 18.09 -8.33 11.94
C GLN A 2 17.88 -9.15 10.66
N PRO A 3 16.76 -9.87 10.53
CA PRO A 3 16.52 -10.71 9.35
C PRO A 3 16.33 -9.82 8.10
N ILE A 4 17.00 -10.19 7.01
CA ILE A 4 16.78 -9.56 5.70
C ILE A 4 15.35 -9.87 5.25
N ARG A 5 14.63 -8.83 4.83
CA ARG A 5 13.29 -8.92 4.26
C ARG A 5 13.34 -8.52 2.79
N SER A 6 12.68 -9.30 1.95
CA SER A 6 12.63 -9.09 0.51
C SER A 6 11.20 -8.75 0.12
N TYR A 7 11.03 -7.71 -0.69
CA TYR A 7 9.73 -7.24 -1.14
C TYR A 7 9.73 -7.02 -2.65
N VAL A 8 8.60 -7.28 -3.28
CA VAL A 8 8.30 -6.84 -4.64
C VAL A 8 7.46 -5.57 -4.54
N VAL A 9 7.89 -4.50 -5.20
CA VAL A 9 7.16 -3.22 -5.21
C VAL A 9 6.71 -2.96 -6.65
N ARG A 10 5.39 -2.88 -6.86
CA ARG A 10 4.78 -2.48 -8.12
C ARG A 10 4.32 -1.04 -8.00
N ILE A 11 4.82 -0.17 -8.87
CA ILE A 11 4.51 1.25 -8.86
C ILE A 11 3.63 1.57 -10.07
N TYR A 12 2.52 2.23 -9.81
CA TYR A 12 1.57 2.71 -10.80
C TYR A 12 1.50 4.23 -10.74
N ARG A 13 1.50 4.87 -11.91
CA ARG A 13 1.33 6.31 -12.02
C ARG A 13 -0.18 6.59 -12.01
N GLN A 14 -0.67 7.22 -10.94
CA GLN A 14 -2.11 7.44 -10.78
C GLN A 14 -2.57 8.72 -11.48
N ASP A 15 -1.71 9.75 -11.61
CA ASP A 15 -1.92 11.00 -12.37
C ASP A 15 -0.59 11.78 -12.54
N ARG A 16 -0.62 13.07 -12.98
CA ARG A 16 0.58 13.93 -13.17
C ARG A 16 1.55 13.91 -11.97
N GLU A 17 1.04 13.78 -10.74
CA GLU A 17 1.82 13.82 -9.49
C GLU A 17 1.48 12.68 -8.49
N GLY A 18 0.48 11.84 -8.79
CA GLY A 18 0.01 10.78 -7.89
C GLY A 18 0.83 9.49 -7.98
N LEU A 19 1.36 9.01 -6.85
CA LEU A 19 2.06 7.73 -6.71
C LEU A 19 1.15 6.69 -6.06
N ALA A 20 0.80 5.64 -6.77
CA ALA A 20 0.13 4.47 -6.21
C ALA A 20 0.93 3.21 -6.47
N GLY A 21 0.65 2.15 -5.73
CA GLY A 21 1.34 0.89 -5.95
C GLY A 21 0.93 -0.19 -4.99
N VAL A 22 1.58 -1.34 -5.12
CA VAL A 22 1.42 -2.49 -4.24
C VAL A 22 2.79 -2.97 -3.81
N VAL A 23 2.97 -3.22 -2.52
CA VAL A 23 4.13 -3.93 -1.97
C VAL A 23 3.70 -5.35 -1.60
N GLU A 24 4.53 -6.32 -1.95
CA GLU A 24 4.31 -7.73 -1.64
C GLU A 24 5.53 -8.28 -0.90
N ASP A 25 5.30 -8.92 0.24
CA ASP A 25 6.33 -9.64 0.98
C ASP A 25 6.58 -10.99 0.32
N VAL A 26 7.82 -11.21 -0.13
CA VAL A 26 8.23 -12.45 -0.84
C VAL A 26 8.12 -13.68 0.06
N LYS A 27 8.31 -13.54 1.37
CA LYS A 27 8.26 -14.67 2.31
C LYS A 27 6.85 -15.08 2.65
N THR A 28 5.93 -14.12 2.77
CA THR A 28 4.56 -14.39 3.25
C THR A 28 3.50 -14.32 2.16
N GLY A 29 3.84 -13.79 0.99
CA GLY A 29 2.89 -13.50 -0.09
C GLY A 29 1.89 -12.39 0.24
N GLN A 30 2.07 -11.66 1.35
CA GLN A 30 1.16 -10.59 1.72
C GLN A 30 1.37 -9.37 0.83
N SER A 31 0.36 -9.05 0.01
CA SER A 31 0.30 -7.85 -0.80
C SER A 31 -0.46 -6.72 -0.08
N ARG A 32 0.01 -5.47 -0.21
CA ARG A 32 -0.64 -4.28 0.35
C ARG A 32 -0.54 -3.08 -0.60
N PRO A 33 -1.64 -2.35 -0.83
CA PRO A 33 -1.59 -1.12 -1.61
C PRO A 33 -0.98 0.03 -0.81
N PHE A 34 -0.34 0.97 -1.51
CA PHE A 34 0.13 2.26 -0.98
C PHE A 34 -0.22 3.38 -1.96
N HIS A 35 -0.42 4.59 -1.45
CA HIS A 35 -0.79 5.78 -2.23
C HIS A 35 0.13 6.97 -1.94
N SER A 36 1.21 6.74 -1.20
CA SER A 36 2.26 7.73 -0.95
C SER A 36 3.58 7.05 -0.60
N VAL A 37 4.68 7.80 -0.75
CA VAL A 37 6.02 7.34 -0.34
C VAL A 37 6.07 7.05 1.17
N THR A 38 5.38 7.83 1.99
CA THR A 38 5.31 7.61 3.45
C THR A 38 4.59 6.30 3.80
N GLU A 39 3.50 5.97 3.10
CA GLU A 39 2.83 4.67 3.25
C GLU A 39 3.77 3.53 2.85
N LEU A 40 4.53 3.68 1.76
CA LEU A 40 5.50 2.67 1.33
C LEU A 40 6.59 2.42 2.40
N TRP A 41 7.18 3.47 2.97
CA TRP A 41 8.20 3.33 4.03
C TRP A 41 7.67 2.66 5.30
N THR A 42 6.44 2.97 5.67
CA THR A 42 5.82 2.37 6.86
C THR A 42 5.56 0.88 6.62
N ALA A 43 5.30 0.45 5.38
CA ALA A 43 5.15 -0.96 5.04
C ALA A 43 6.45 -1.76 5.24
N PHE A 44 7.62 -1.16 4.98
CA PHE A 44 8.92 -1.81 5.21
C PHE A 44 9.29 -1.90 6.69
N SER A 45 8.86 -0.92 7.49
CA SER A 45 9.26 -0.79 8.89
C SER A 45 8.66 -1.86 9.82
N GLY A 46 7.79 -2.75 9.31
CA GLY A 46 7.17 -3.84 10.08
C GLY A 46 6.23 -3.38 11.21
N ARG A 47 6.13 -2.07 11.46
CA ARG A 47 5.23 -1.39 12.38
C ARG A 47 3.99 -0.93 11.62
N TRP A 48 3.22 -1.87 11.09
CA TRP A 48 1.98 -1.50 10.41
C TRP A 48 0.77 -2.09 11.13
N THR A 49 0.07 -1.24 11.88
CA THR A 49 -1.25 -1.48 12.44
C THR A 49 -2.26 -1.54 11.29
N LYS A 50 -3.16 -2.54 11.28
CA LYS A 50 -4.24 -2.67 10.28
C LYS A 50 -5.15 -1.42 10.28
N SER A 51 -4.76 -0.37 9.58
CA SER A 51 -5.69 0.73 9.28
C SER A 51 -6.60 0.27 8.16
N ARG A 52 -7.73 -0.32 8.57
CA ARG A 52 -8.84 -0.72 7.71
C ARG A 52 -9.47 0.56 7.17
N ARG A 53 -8.96 1.10 6.06
CA ARG A 53 -9.63 2.20 5.37
C ARG A 53 -10.97 1.69 4.87
N LYS A 54 -12.06 2.25 5.42
CA LYS A 54 -13.44 2.09 4.96
C LYS A 54 -13.49 2.46 3.46
N PRO A 55 -14.12 1.66 2.59
CA PRO A 55 -14.42 2.14 1.25
C PRO A 55 -15.27 3.41 1.36
N ALA A 56 -14.90 4.45 0.63
CA ALA A 56 -15.65 5.69 0.54
C ALA A 56 -17.06 5.40 -0.02
N PRO A 57 -18.12 6.11 0.43
CA PRO A 57 -19.46 5.91 -0.11
C PRO A 57 -19.52 6.33 -1.58
N THR A 58 -20.06 5.45 -2.43
CA THR A 58 -20.33 5.70 -3.85
C THR A 58 -21.31 6.86 -3.99
N PRO A 59 -21.00 7.94 -4.73
CA PRO A 59 -21.93 9.03 -4.97
C PRO A 59 -22.77 8.72 -6.21
N ASP A 60 -23.59 7.67 -6.16
CA ASP A 60 -24.57 7.36 -7.21
C ASP A 60 -25.88 6.94 -6.55
N ALA A 61 -26.54 7.92 -5.97
CA ALA A 61 -27.97 7.89 -5.68
C ALA A 61 -28.47 9.33 -5.69
N LEU A 62 -28.71 9.86 -6.89
CA LEU A 62 -29.64 10.98 -7.08
C LEU A 62 -30.73 10.51 -8.06
N PRO A 63 -32.01 10.83 -7.76
CA PRO A 63 -33.21 10.25 -8.37
C PRO A 63 -33.48 10.74 -9.79
#